data_AF-A0A1D7QNH7-F1
#
_entry.id   AF-A0A1D7QNH7-F1
#
_cell.length_a   1.000
_cell.length_b   1.000
_cell.length_c   1.000
_cell.angle_alpha   90.00
_cell.angle_beta   90.00
_cell.angle_gamma   90.00
#
_symmetry.space_group_name_H-M   'P 1'
#
loop_
_entity.id
_entity.type
_entity.pdbx_description
1 polymer ?
#
loop_
_entity_poly.entity_id
_entity_poly.type
_entity_poly.pdbx_seq_one_letter_code
_entity_poly.pdbx_strand_id
1 'polypeptide(L)'
;MNLFAQNIKSKDNYTYQVREEEGDLNNDGKMDRITVKMDTVNETRPLKLQIFLSQPNGKKLTLAVSSTKIIEPQYPVENQGKFNGYQIPSFFIEKGILTMWSEIEGGNITYDFKYRNGNFELIKVKKLTNNATKGYIDENTIFTETNFNLISGLRTETDELSGSKKILNKRKKTVLIRPLPKIQDFKFSDKKLY
;
A
#
# COMPACT_ATOMS: atom_id res chain seq x y z
N MET A 1 -12.04 -41.03 29.15
CA MET A 1 -12.25 -40.77 27.71
C MET A 1 -11.41 -39.56 27.33
N ASN A 2 -10.30 -39.75 26.61
CA ASN A 2 -9.46 -38.65 26.11
C ASN A 2 -9.85 -38.36 24.66
N LEU A 3 -10.58 -37.27 24.43
CA LEU A 3 -10.79 -36.72 23.10
C LEU A 3 -9.62 -35.80 22.76
N PHE A 4 -8.71 -36.29 21.92
CA PHE A 4 -7.72 -35.45 21.25
C PHE A 4 -8.46 -34.63 20.17
N ALA A 5 -8.80 -33.39 20.49
CA ALA A 5 -9.19 -32.42 19.48
C ALA A 5 -7.95 -32.14 18.60
N GLN A 6 -7.89 -32.77 17.43
CA GLN A 6 -6.95 -32.36 16.40
C GLN A 6 -7.30 -30.92 16.03
N ASN A 7 -6.43 -29.98 16.43
CA ASN A 7 -6.43 -28.62 15.92
C ASN A 7 -6.21 -28.72 14.41
N ILE A 8 -7.29 -28.79 13.64
CA ILE A 8 -7.26 -28.60 12.19
C ILE A 8 -6.80 -27.16 12.02
N LYS A 9 -5.49 -26.95 11.86
CA LYS A 9 -4.96 -25.69 11.35
C LYS A 9 -5.71 -25.45 10.05
N SER A 10 -6.64 -24.50 10.05
CA SER A 10 -7.31 -24.05 8.83
C SER A 10 -6.18 -23.80 7.82
N LYS A 11 -6.23 -24.54 6.71
CA LYS A 11 -5.22 -24.40 5.66
C LYS A 11 -5.32 -22.95 5.17
N ASP A 12 -4.17 -22.28 5.09
CA ASP A 12 -4.10 -20.93 4.57
C ASP A 12 -4.58 -20.95 3.11
N ASN A 13 -5.71 -20.27 2.83
CA ASN A 13 -6.36 -20.30 1.52
C ASN A 13 -5.78 -19.27 0.54
N TYR A 14 -4.80 -18.46 0.95
CA TYR A 14 -4.12 -17.48 0.11
C TYR A 14 -3.09 -18.17 -0.80
N THR A 15 -3.59 -18.91 -1.80
CA THR A 15 -2.77 -19.78 -2.66
C THR A 15 -2.45 -19.17 -4.02
N TYR A 16 -3.26 -18.23 -4.51
CA TYR A 16 -3.07 -17.64 -5.83
C TYR A 16 -2.17 -16.40 -5.76
N GLN A 17 -0.98 -16.45 -6.36
CA GLN A 17 -0.05 -15.32 -6.40
C GLN A 17 -0.42 -14.35 -7.52
N VAL A 18 -0.70 -13.10 -7.16
CA VAL A 18 -1.15 -12.04 -8.10
C VAL A 18 -0.05 -11.02 -8.42
N ARG A 19 0.91 -10.86 -7.51
CA ARG A 19 2.08 -9.98 -7.66
C ARG A 19 3.29 -10.62 -6.98
N GLU A 20 4.45 -10.39 -7.55
CA GLU A 20 5.75 -10.65 -6.95
C GLU A 20 6.69 -9.53 -7.36
N GLU A 21 7.57 -9.13 -6.46
CA GLU A 21 8.64 -8.17 -6.72
C GLU A 21 9.85 -8.58 -5.89
N GLU A 22 11.05 -8.40 -6.45
CA GLU A 22 12.31 -8.67 -5.76
C GLU A 22 13.21 -7.44 -5.78
N GLY A 23 13.93 -7.20 -4.68
CA GLY A 23 14.85 -6.08 -4.57
C GLY A 23 15.50 -6.03 -3.20
N ASP A 24 16.54 -5.23 -3.03
CA ASP A 24 17.20 -5.05 -1.74
C ASP A 24 16.46 -4.01 -0.88
N LEU A 25 15.65 -4.47 0.08
CA LEU A 25 14.80 -3.61 0.93
C LEU A 25 15.54 -3.06 2.14
N ASN A 26 16.58 -3.76 2.61
CA ASN A 26 17.32 -3.40 3.81
C ASN A 26 18.73 -2.85 3.51
N ASN A 27 19.10 -2.73 2.23
CA ASN A 27 20.41 -2.29 1.72
C ASN A 27 21.57 -3.17 2.20
N ASP A 28 21.36 -4.48 2.34
CA ASP A 28 22.41 -5.43 2.72
C ASP A 28 23.09 -6.11 1.51
N GLY A 29 22.74 -5.70 0.30
CA GLY A 29 23.24 -6.24 -0.96
C GLY A 29 22.58 -7.55 -1.38
N LYS A 30 21.52 -8.00 -0.70
CA LYS A 30 20.81 -9.25 -1.01
C LYS A 30 19.40 -8.99 -1.49
N MET A 31 18.91 -9.90 -2.32
CA MET A 31 17.55 -9.82 -2.86
C MET A 31 16.55 -10.23 -1.78
N ASP A 32 15.69 -9.30 -1.40
CA ASP A 32 14.47 -9.56 -0.64
C ASP A 32 13.30 -9.77 -1.59
N ARG A 33 12.21 -10.34 -1.08
CA ARG A 33 11.04 -10.68 -1.90
C ARG A 33 9.74 -10.20 -1.30
N ILE A 34 8.87 -9.70 -2.16
CA ILE A 34 7.50 -9.32 -1.83
C ILE A 34 6.57 -10.19 -2.66
N THR A 35 5.52 -10.69 -2.02
CA THR A 35 4.44 -11.39 -2.73
C THR A 35 3.10 -10.86 -2.28
N VAL A 36 2.16 -10.79 -3.22
CA VAL A 36 0.75 -10.58 -2.92
C VAL A 36 0.02 -11.83 -3.37
N LYS A 37 -0.75 -12.42 -2.45
CA LYS A 37 -1.56 -13.60 -2.71
C LYS A 37 -3.02 -13.31 -2.44
N MET A 38 -3.90 -13.98 -3.19
CA MET A 38 -5.35 -13.87 -3.08
C MET A 38 -5.92 -15.18 -2.55
N ASP A 39 -6.90 -15.07 -1.66
CA ASP A 39 -7.79 -16.17 -1.31
C ASP A 39 -8.90 -16.27 -2.36
N THR A 40 -8.80 -17.26 -3.23
CA THR A 40 -9.77 -17.53 -4.31
C THR A 40 -10.90 -18.48 -3.88
N VAL A 41 -10.92 -18.92 -2.62
CA VAL A 41 -12.03 -19.67 -2.02
C VAL A 41 -13.02 -18.69 -1.40
N ASN A 42 -12.53 -17.64 -0.74
CA ASN A 42 -13.36 -16.59 -0.16
C ASN A 42 -13.97 -15.70 -1.25
N GLU A 43 -15.29 -15.50 -1.18
CA GLU A 43 -16.06 -14.70 -2.15
C GLU A 43 -15.62 -13.23 -2.19
N THR A 44 -15.13 -12.69 -1.07
CA THR A 44 -14.64 -11.30 -1.00
C THR A 44 -13.30 -11.09 -1.71
N ARG A 45 -12.63 -12.18 -2.10
CA ARG A 45 -11.29 -12.20 -2.71
C ARG A 45 -10.28 -11.32 -1.95
N PRO A 46 -10.06 -11.58 -0.64
CA PRO A 46 -9.12 -10.81 0.15
C PRO A 46 -7.68 -11.09 -0.29
N LEU A 47 -6.81 -10.12 -0.07
CA LEU A 47 -5.40 -10.15 -0.48
C LEU A 47 -4.49 -10.16 0.74
N LYS A 48 -3.34 -10.81 0.63
CA LYS A 48 -2.30 -10.91 1.65
C LYS A 48 -0.98 -10.46 1.07
N LEU A 49 -0.44 -9.39 1.64
CA LEU A 49 0.92 -8.95 1.42
C LEU A 49 1.87 -9.75 2.32
N GLN A 50 2.92 -10.30 1.73
CA GLN A 50 4.03 -10.92 2.47
C GLN A 50 5.35 -10.32 2.01
N ILE A 51 6.21 -9.94 2.97
CA ILE A 51 7.56 -9.47 2.71
C ILE A 51 8.53 -10.43 3.37
N PHE A 52 9.52 -10.87 2.62
CA PHE A 52 10.55 -11.78 3.07
C PHE A 52 11.92 -11.11 2.92
N LEU A 53 12.68 -11.10 4.00
CA LEU A 53 14.06 -10.60 4.00
C LEU A 53 15.04 -11.76 3.85
N SER A 54 16.08 -11.55 3.06
CA SER A 54 17.21 -12.45 2.94
C SER A 54 17.96 -12.58 4.26
N GLN A 55 18.32 -13.81 4.64
CA GLN A 55 19.18 -14.06 5.78
C GLN A 55 20.61 -13.53 5.51
N PRO A 56 21.43 -13.31 6.56
CA PRO A 56 22.81 -12.87 6.40
C PRO A 56 23.66 -13.73 5.45
N ASN A 57 23.32 -15.01 5.30
CA ASN A 57 23.99 -15.93 4.38
C ASN A 57 23.44 -15.91 2.94
N GLY A 58 22.38 -15.15 2.65
CA GLY A 58 21.74 -15.01 1.34
C GLY A 58 21.02 -16.24 0.79
N LYS A 59 21.01 -17.36 1.53
CA LYS A 59 20.49 -18.65 1.02
C LYS A 59 19.01 -18.89 1.35
N LYS A 60 18.45 -18.11 2.27
CA LYS A 60 17.09 -18.32 2.79
C LYS A 60 16.39 -16.99 2.97
N LEU A 61 15.09 -17.01 2.69
CA LEU A 61 14.17 -15.90 2.93
C LEU A 61 13.43 -16.13 4.26
N THR A 62 13.38 -15.10 5.10
CA THR A 62 12.64 -15.10 6.37
C THR A 62 11.46 -14.14 6.27
N LEU A 63 10.26 -14.61 6.64
CA LEU A 63 9.06 -13.78 6.64
C LEU A 63 9.21 -12.64 7.66
N ALA A 64 9.21 -11.40 7.18
CA ALA A 64 9.31 -10.19 7.99
C ALA A 64 7.94 -9.52 8.20
N VAL A 65 7.05 -9.58 7.18
CA VAL A 65 5.71 -9.01 7.23
C VAL A 65 4.72 -9.98 6.64
N SER A 66 3.54 -10.09 7.26
CA SER A 66 2.35 -10.74 6.69
C SER A 66 1.13 -9.91 7.09
N SER A 67 0.44 -9.33 6.12
CA SER A 67 -0.73 -8.46 6.37
C SER A 67 -1.84 -8.71 5.37
N THR A 68 -3.07 -8.82 5.89
CA THR A 68 -4.32 -8.88 5.11
C THR A 68 -5.11 -7.58 5.17
N LYS A 69 -4.56 -6.54 5.82
CA LYS A 69 -5.26 -5.29 6.13
C LYS A 69 -4.93 -4.16 5.17
N ILE A 70 -3.73 -4.19 4.57
CA ILE A 70 -3.18 -3.09 3.77
C ILE A 70 -3.82 -2.96 2.39
N ILE A 71 -4.36 -4.05 1.85
CA ILE A 71 -5.02 -4.07 0.53
C ILE A 71 -6.52 -4.34 0.73
N GLU A 72 -7.35 -3.51 0.10
CA GLU A 72 -8.80 -3.68 0.09
C GLU A 72 -9.18 -4.97 -0.67
N PRO A 73 -10.08 -5.81 -0.14
CA PRO A 73 -10.61 -6.96 -0.88
C PRO A 73 -11.21 -6.53 -2.22
N GLN A 74 -11.12 -7.37 -3.27
CA GLN A 74 -11.69 -7.01 -4.57
C GLN A 74 -13.22 -6.96 -4.56
N TYR A 75 -13.88 -7.73 -3.70
CA TYR A 75 -15.35 -7.79 -3.56
C TYR A 75 -15.78 -7.58 -2.10
N PRO A 76 -15.59 -6.37 -1.55
CA PRO A 76 -15.78 -6.13 -0.13
C PRO A 76 -17.25 -6.25 0.31
N VAL A 77 -17.47 -6.67 1.56
CA VAL A 77 -18.81 -6.94 2.11
C VAL A 77 -19.64 -5.66 2.18
N GLU A 78 -19.00 -4.54 2.53
CA GLU A 78 -19.59 -3.20 2.55
C GLU A 78 -20.11 -2.75 1.18
N ASN A 79 -19.58 -3.31 0.09
CA ASN A 79 -20.06 -3.08 -1.27
C ASN A 79 -20.99 -4.20 -1.76
N GLN A 80 -21.61 -4.95 -0.84
CA GLN A 80 -22.55 -6.03 -1.14
C GLN A 80 -21.96 -7.10 -2.08
N GLY A 81 -20.65 -7.38 -1.94
CA GLY A 81 -19.95 -8.34 -2.78
C GLY A 81 -19.72 -7.89 -4.22
N LYS A 82 -19.95 -6.60 -4.55
CA LYS A 82 -19.59 -6.03 -5.85
C LYS A 82 -18.12 -5.68 -5.91
N PHE A 83 -17.58 -5.68 -7.13
CA PHE A 83 -16.20 -5.27 -7.38
C PHE A 83 -15.96 -3.85 -6.83
N ASN A 84 -14.86 -3.67 -6.10
CA ASN A 84 -14.51 -2.38 -5.48
C ASN A 84 -14.12 -1.28 -6.48
N GLY A 85 -13.96 -1.62 -7.77
CA GLY A 85 -13.68 -0.67 -8.84
C GLY A 85 -12.19 -0.38 -9.06
N TYR A 86 -11.28 -0.98 -8.28
CA TYR A 86 -9.86 -0.67 -8.30
C TYR A 86 -8.99 -1.88 -8.59
N GLN A 87 -7.87 -1.65 -9.27
CA GLN A 87 -6.87 -2.68 -9.48
C GLN A 87 -6.16 -3.07 -8.16
N ILE A 88 -5.62 -4.28 -8.14
CA ILE A 88 -4.72 -4.71 -7.07
C ILE A 88 -3.47 -3.81 -7.11
N PRO A 89 -3.04 -3.23 -5.96
CA PRO A 89 -1.90 -2.34 -5.89
C PRO A 89 -0.63 -2.91 -6.54
N SER A 90 0.16 -2.04 -7.14
CA SER A 90 1.50 -2.36 -7.64
C SER A 90 2.53 -2.07 -6.56
N PHE A 91 3.58 -2.89 -6.52
CA PHE A 91 4.68 -2.76 -5.58
C PHE A 91 5.98 -2.63 -6.36
N PHE A 92 6.84 -1.72 -5.91
CA PHE A 92 8.14 -1.46 -6.52
C PHE A 92 9.19 -1.34 -5.44
N ILE A 93 10.42 -1.76 -5.75
CA ILE A 93 11.56 -1.62 -4.85
C ILE A 93 12.62 -0.76 -5.53
N GLU A 94 12.89 0.42 -4.98
CA GLU A 94 13.97 1.28 -5.46
C GLU A 94 14.78 1.82 -4.28
N LYS A 95 16.10 1.60 -4.30
CA LYS A 95 17.05 2.17 -3.31
C LYS A 95 16.63 1.89 -1.85
N GLY A 96 16.21 0.67 -1.56
CA GLY A 96 15.76 0.26 -0.22
C GLY A 96 14.45 0.89 0.24
N ILE A 97 13.63 1.38 -0.68
CA ILE A 97 12.29 1.88 -0.43
C ILE A 97 11.29 0.95 -1.12
N LEU A 98 10.35 0.44 -0.33
CA LEU A 98 9.17 -0.25 -0.83
C LEU A 98 8.08 0.77 -1.14
N THR A 99 7.74 0.89 -2.41
CA THR A 99 6.69 1.78 -2.89
C THR A 99 5.43 0.98 -3.22
N MET A 100 4.31 1.29 -2.57
CA MET A 100 2.99 0.74 -2.92
C MET A 100 2.18 1.81 -3.65
N TRP A 101 1.79 1.54 -4.89
CA TRP A 101 0.92 2.40 -5.69
C TRP A 101 -0.49 1.81 -5.74
N SER A 102 -1.51 2.61 -5.48
CA SER A 102 -2.91 2.18 -5.47
C SER A 102 -3.81 3.19 -6.17
N GLU A 103 -4.78 2.69 -6.93
CA GLU A 103 -5.87 3.51 -7.43
C GLU A 103 -6.79 3.93 -6.27
N ILE A 104 -7.33 5.14 -6.37
CA ILE A 104 -8.37 5.66 -5.50
C ILE A 104 -9.37 6.45 -6.34
N GLU A 105 -10.49 6.82 -5.74
CA GLU A 105 -11.44 7.72 -6.39
C GLU A 105 -10.76 9.00 -6.88
N GLY A 106 -10.95 9.31 -8.16
CA GLY A 106 -10.39 10.50 -8.80
C GLY A 106 -8.88 10.47 -9.01
N GLY A 107 -8.18 9.35 -8.79
CA GLY A 107 -6.76 9.25 -9.12
C GLY A 107 -6.01 8.12 -8.42
N ASN A 108 -4.88 8.43 -7.77
CA ASN A 108 -4.01 7.44 -7.16
C ASN A 108 -3.32 7.95 -5.90
N ILE A 109 -2.83 6.99 -5.10
CA ILE A 109 -2.05 7.22 -3.89
C ILE A 109 -0.86 6.28 -3.86
N THR A 110 0.27 6.80 -3.43
CA THR A 110 1.54 6.10 -3.30
C THR A 110 2.03 6.19 -1.86
N TYR A 111 2.49 5.06 -1.34
CA TYR A 111 3.06 4.94 0.00
C TYR A 111 4.49 4.44 -0.10
N ASP A 112 5.44 5.18 0.46
CA ASP A 112 6.84 4.78 0.53
C ASP A 112 7.13 4.27 1.94
N PHE A 113 7.49 3.00 2.05
CA PHE A 113 7.91 2.34 3.28
C PHE A 113 9.42 2.11 3.27
N LYS A 114 10.07 2.37 4.42
CA LYS A 114 11.49 2.08 4.60
C LYS A 114 11.72 1.14 5.76
N TYR A 115 12.55 0.13 5.56
CA TYR A 115 12.96 -0.78 6.62
C TYR A 115 13.95 -0.08 7.57
N ARG A 116 13.58 0.02 8.85
CA ARG A 116 14.38 0.60 9.93
C ARG A 116 14.07 -0.12 11.24
N ASN A 117 15.09 -0.42 12.04
CA ASN A 117 14.93 -0.99 13.38
C ASN A 117 13.98 -2.21 13.42
N GLY A 118 14.10 -3.12 12.45
CA GLY A 118 13.28 -4.32 12.38
C GLY A 118 11.86 -4.13 11.83
N ASN A 119 11.47 -2.93 11.37
CA ASN A 119 10.12 -2.63 10.92
C ASN A 119 10.13 -1.87 9.58
N PHE A 120 9.10 -2.09 8.75
CA PHE A 120 8.82 -1.23 7.60
C PHE A 120 7.92 -0.07 8.04
N GLU A 121 8.48 1.13 8.05
CA GLU A 121 7.80 2.35 8.50
C GLU A 121 7.42 3.22 7.30
N LEU A 122 6.20 3.76 7.30
CA LEU A 122 5.72 4.71 6.29
C LEU A 122 6.46 6.04 6.44
N ILE A 123 7.22 6.43 5.43
CA ILE A 123 8.03 7.65 5.43
C ILE A 123 7.46 8.75 4.54
N LYS A 124 6.67 8.38 3.52
CA LYS A 124 6.10 9.34 2.57
C LYS A 124 4.77 8.84 2.04
N VAL A 125 3.85 9.78 1.83
CA VAL A 125 2.63 9.59 1.05
C VAL A 125 2.62 10.61 -0.08
N LYS A 126 2.29 10.16 -1.29
CA LYS A 126 1.93 11.02 -2.41
C LYS A 126 0.53 10.67 -2.87
N LYS A 127 -0.26 11.66 -3.22
CA LYS A 127 -1.62 11.44 -3.72
C LYS A 127 -1.88 12.42 -4.85
N LEU A 128 -2.44 11.93 -5.94
CA LEU A 128 -2.88 12.75 -7.05
C LEU A 128 -4.36 12.46 -7.26
N THR A 129 -5.19 13.48 -7.11
CA THR A 129 -6.64 13.41 -7.34
C THR A 129 -7.08 14.50 -8.28
N ASN A 130 -8.24 14.36 -8.91
CA ASN A 130 -8.88 15.43 -9.67
C ASN A 130 -10.36 15.57 -9.31
N ASN A 131 -10.94 16.71 -9.66
CA ASN A 131 -12.36 17.01 -9.43
C ASN A 131 -13.26 16.69 -10.65
N ALA A 132 -12.79 15.91 -11.63
CA ALA A 132 -13.56 15.61 -12.81
C ALA A 132 -14.84 14.85 -12.46
N THR A 133 -15.96 15.27 -13.04
CA THR A 133 -17.22 14.52 -12.92
C THR A 133 -17.33 13.50 -14.04
N LYS A 134 -17.68 12.26 -13.72
CA LYS A 134 -17.98 11.19 -14.70
C LYS A 134 -16.78 10.74 -15.58
N GLY A 135 -15.55 10.97 -15.13
CA GLY A 135 -14.34 10.47 -15.79
C GLY A 135 -13.89 11.28 -17.01
N TYR A 136 -14.49 12.44 -17.28
CA TYR A 136 -14.05 13.34 -18.34
C TYR A 136 -13.14 14.41 -17.79
N ILE A 137 -11.87 14.39 -18.21
CA ILE A 137 -10.91 15.46 -17.93
C ILE A 137 -11.03 16.50 -19.04
N ASP A 138 -11.32 17.73 -18.65
CA ASP A 138 -11.39 18.90 -19.52
C ASP A 138 -10.39 19.97 -19.06
N GLU A 139 -10.38 21.13 -19.72
CA GLU A 139 -9.54 22.27 -19.37
C GLU A 139 -9.88 22.93 -18.03
N ASN A 140 -11.07 22.64 -17.46
CA ASN A 140 -11.53 23.18 -16.18
C ASN A 140 -11.23 22.24 -15.00
N THR A 141 -10.77 21.03 -15.30
CA THR A 141 -10.44 20.01 -14.32
C THR A 141 -9.23 20.45 -13.50
N ILE A 142 -9.36 20.38 -12.18
CA ILE A 142 -8.31 20.71 -11.22
C ILE A 142 -7.71 19.42 -10.70
N PHE A 143 -6.39 19.30 -10.82
CA PHE A 143 -5.60 18.26 -10.20
C PHE A 143 -5.06 18.77 -8.86
N THR A 144 -5.26 17.99 -7.81
CA THR A 144 -4.66 18.23 -6.49
C THR A 144 -3.58 17.20 -6.24
N GLU A 145 -2.33 17.66 -6.19
CA GLU A 145 -1.20 16.84 -5.75
C GLU A 145 -0.95 17.08 -4.25
N THR A 146 -1.02 16.01 -3.47
CA THR A 146 -0.62 16.01 -2.06
C THR A 146 0.70 15.28 -1.91
N ASN A 147 1.68 15.93 -1.29
CA ASN A 147 2.93 15.32 -0.87
C ASN A 147 3.04 15.44 0.66
N PHE A 148 3.19 14.31 1.34
CA PHE A 148 3.36 14.27 2.80
C PHE A 148 4.63 13.51 3.14
N ASN A 149 5.63 14.23 3.66
CA ASN A 149 6.83 13.65 4.24
C ASN A 149 6.58 13.41 5.73
N LEU A 150 6.41 12.15 6.14
CA LEU A 150 6.09 11.80 7.52
C LEU A 150 7.30 11.92 8.44
N ILE A 151 8.53 11.90 7.91
CA ILE A 151 9.75 12.10 8.70
C ILE A 151 9.82 13.53 9.24
N SER A 152 9.59 14.52 8.38
CA SER A 152 9.57 15.94 8.78
C SER A 152 8.20 16.42 9.26
N GLY A 153 7.15 15.66 8.98
CA GLY A 153 5.75 16.06 9.17
C GLY A 153 5.27 17.06 8.12
N LEU A 154 6.07 17.39 7.11
CA LEU A 154 5.69 18.39 6.13
C LEU A 154 4.66 17.83 5.13
N ARG A 155 3.48 18.44 5.09
CA ARG A 155 2.45 18.20 4.10
C ARG A 155 2.26 19.42 3.21
N THR A 156 2.32 19.21 1.91
CA THR A 156 2.06 20.21 0.87
C THR A 156 0.97 19.72 -0.05
N GLU A 157 0.06 20.60 -0.41
CA GLU A 157 -0.99 20.36 -1.41
C GLU A 157 -0.90 21.46 -2.46
N THR A 158 -0.91 21.07 -3.73
CA THR A 158 -0.87 21.99 -4.86
C THR A 158 -2.06 21.69 -5.76
N ASP A 159 -2.81 22.73 -6.12
CA ASP A 159 -3.89 22.63 -7.10
C ASP A 159 -3.40 23.21 -8.43
N GLU A 160 -3.54 22.44 -9.50
CA GLU A 160 -3.13 22.81 -10.86
C GLU A 160 -4.30 22.59 -11.82
N LEU A 161 -4.46 23.51 -12.77
CA LEU A 161 -5.47 23.38 -13.82
C LEU A 161 -4.96 22.40 -14.89
N SER A 162 -5.84 21.54 -15.38
CA SER A 162 -5.55 20.58 -16.46
C SER A 162 -4.90 21.26 -17.66
N GLY A 163 -3.80 20.68 -18.15
CA GLY A 163 -3.03 21.21 -19.29
C GLY A 163 -2.27 22.51 -19.00
N SER A 164 -2.39 23.09 -17.80
CA SER A 164 -1.70 24.30 -17.39
C SER A 164 -0.56 23.98 -16.44
N LYS A 165 0.59 24.63 -16.62
CA LYS A 165 1.66 24.65 -15.59
C LYS A 165 1.40 25.69 -14.50
N LYS A 166 0.22 26.34 -14.52
CA LYS A 166 -0.14 27.40 -13.56
C LYS A 166 -0.68 26.77 -12.29
N ILE A 167 0.06 26.98 -11.21
CA ILE A 167 -0.40 26.67 -9.85
C ILE A 167 -1.54 27.62 -9.49
N LEU A 168 -2.70 27.07 -9.19
CA LEU A 168 -3.88 27.82 -8.74
C LEU A 168 -3.80 28.12 -7.25
N ASN A 169 -3.40 27.12 -6.46
CA ASN A 169 -3.29 27.23 -5.03
C ASN A 169 -2.17 26.32 -4.51
N LYS A 170 -1.55 26.73 -3.40
CA LYS A 170 -0.55 25.94 -2.70
C LYS A 170 -0.73 26.07 -1.20
N ARG A 171 -1.00 24.95 -0.54
CA ARG A 171 -1.18 24.86 0.91
C ARG A 171 -0.01 24.10 1.51
N LYS A 172 0.45 24.54 2.68
CA LYS A 172 1.55 23.92 3.42
C LYS A 172 1.20 23.86 4.90
N LYS A 173 1.36 22.69 5.52
CA LYS A 173 1.22 22.52 6.97
C LYS A 173 2.22 21.50 7.49
N THR A 174 2.54 21.60 8.77
CA THR A 174 3.37 20.61 9.46
C THR A 174 2.48 19.80 10.40
N VAL A 175 2.42 18.49 10.19
CA VAL A 175 1.66 17.52 10.99
C VAL A 175 2.59 16.35 11.32
N LEU A 176 2.92 16.19 12.61
CA LEU A 176 3.80 15.11 13.05
C LEU A 176 2.97 13.86 13.41
N ILE A 177 3.38 12.71 12.87
CA ILE A 177 2.82 11.40 13.21
C ILE A 177 3.95 10.60 13.87
N ARG A 178 3.76 10.26 15.16
CA ARG A 178 4.72 9.47 15.94
C ARG A 178 3.99 8.45 16.81
N PRO A 179 4.43 7.17 16.84
CA PRO A 179 5.46 6.59 15.97
C PRO A 179 5.03 6.59 14.49
N LEU A 180 5.99 6.37 13.58
CA LEU A 180 5.64 6.22 12.16
C LEU A 180 4.77 4.97 11.96
N PRO A 181 3.74 5.02 11.09
CA PRO A 181 2.89 3.86 10.82
C PRO A 181 3.70 2.69 10.30
N LYS A 182 3.45 1.50 10.85
CA LYS A 182 4.10 0.26 10.41
C LYS A 182 3.23 -0.44 9.38
N ILE A 183 3.86 -1.00 8.34
CA ILE A 183 3.14 -1.66 7.25
C ILE A 183 2.23 -2.83 7.72
N GLN A 184 2.61 -3.50 8.81
CA GLN A 184 1.87 -4.63 9.39
C GLN A 184 0.52 -4.20 10.00
N ASP A 185 0.44 -2.95 10.45
CA ASP A 185 -0.73 -2.38 11.13
C ASP A 185 -1.52 -1.44 10.21
N PHE A 186 -0.93 -1.05 9.08
CA PHE A 186 -1.52 -0.18 8.07
C PHE A 186 -2.75 -0.82 7.40
N LYS A 187 -3.83 -0.05 7.30
CA LYS A 187 -5.10 -0.49 6.73
C LYS A 187 -5.38 0.23 5.41
N PHE A 188 -6.06 -0.43 4.48
CA PHE A 188 -6.50 0.21 3.24
C PHE A 188 -7.38 1.45 3.49
N SER A 189 -8.10 1.50 4.62
CA SER A 189 -8.91 2.65 5.04
C SER A 189 -8.09 3.87 5.43
N ASP A 190 -6.80 3.71 5.74
CA ASP A 190 -5.92 4.78 6.18
C ASP A 190 -5.63 5.80 5.06
N LYS A 191 -6.00 5.49 3.81
CA LYS A 191 -6.06 6.45 2.69
C LYS A 191 -6.86 7.72 2.99
N LYS A 192 -7.76 7.68 3.99
CA LYS A 192 -8.54 8.84 4.46
C LYS A 192 -7.77 9.76 5.42
N LEU A 193 -6.68 9.27 6.03
CA LEU A 193 -5.83 10.05 6.95
C LEU A 193 -4.83 10.95 6.21
N TYR A 194 -4.60 10.67 4.93
CA TYR A 194 -3.61 11.33 4.08
C TYR A 194 -4.27 12.06 2.91
#